data_AF-A0A817JLK3-F1
#
_entry.id   AF-A0A817JLK3-F1
#
_cell.length_a   1.000
_cell.length_b   1.000
_cell.length_c   1.000
_cell.angle_alpha   90.00
_cell.angle_beta   90.00
_cell.angle_gamma   90.00
#
_symmetry.space_group_name_H-M   'P 1'
#
loop_
_entity.id
_entity.type
_entity.pdbx_description
1 polymer ?
#
loop_
_entity_poly.entity_id
_entity_poly.type
_entity_poly.pdbx_seq_one_letter_code
_entity_poly.pdbx_strand_id
1 'polypeptide(L)'
;MNINNPSLHSALFPSSIKINKKRQEFWNGTLVDNYNFLMSEELICHCKSSLEEPFCSLNDLAVHHVSYNEFEKQYVELSDWCEKISDVIKKISSNTLTCYLRQRYYEELYEQGLMRVRMFNQYSNKLIERFPDLNIVIQTKMEIIYKIWNELEARFIGYLDEDFDRIIQDLHNELFLFEEWIITIEEQLERFNSIRNEKILLEDFQELMVEYLI
;
A
#
# COMPACT_ATOMS: atom_id res chain seq x y z
N MET A 1 20.51 -6.13 -73.84
CA MET A 1 20.20 -4.69 -73.72
C MET A 1 19.12 -4.51 -72.67
N ASN A 2 19.40 -3.63 -71.72
CA ASN A 2 18.61 -3.10 -70.60
C ASN A 2 17.13 -3.50 -70.45
N ILE A 3 16.83 -4.08 -69.28
CA ILE A 3 15.54 -3.90 -68.59
C ILE A 3 15.83 -2.94 -67.44
N ASN A 4 15.35 -1.70 -67.56
CA ASN A 4 15.34 -0.73 -66.47
C ASN A 4 14.21 -1.08 -65.48
N ASN A 5 14.58 -1.34 -64.24
CA ASN A 5 13.73 -1.24 -63.05
C ASN A 5 14.40 -0.21 -62.14
N PRO A 6 13.68 0.81 -61.64
CA PRO A 6 13.18 0.66 -60.27
C PRO A 6 11.88 1.45 -59.98
N SER A 7 10.94 0.82 -59.28
CA SER A 7 10.20 1.41 -58.15
C SER A 7 9.04 0.51 -57.77
N LEU A 8 9.20 -0.25 -56.69
CA LEU A 8 8.09 -0.81 -55.90
C LEU A 8 8.62 -1.06 -54.49
N HIS A 9 8.92 0.06 -53.80
CA HIS A 9 8.99 0.10 -52.35
C HIS A 9 7.54 0.20 -51.85
N SER A 10 6.95 -0.93 -51.46
CA SER A 10 5.78 -0.95 -50.58
C SER A 10 5.93 -2.10 -49.59
N ALA A 11 6.86 -1.87 -48.67
CA ALA A 11 7.09 -2.69 -47.50
C ALA A 11 5.81 -2.79 -46.65
N LEU A 12 5.46 -4.04 -46.38
CA LEU A 12 4.93 -4.53 -45.11
C LEU A 12 5.30 -3.65 -43.90
N PHE A 13 4.36 -2.85 -43.43
CA PHE A 13 4.29 -2.41 -42.04
C PHE A 13 2.81 -2.42 -41.61
N PRO A 14 2.44 -3.04 -40.48
CA PRO A 14 1.13 -2.81 -39.89
C PRO A 14 1.02 -1.32 -39.58
N SER A 15 0.13 -0.64 -40.28
CA SER A 15 -0.06 0.81 -40.24
C SER A 15 -0.07 1.33 -38.80
N SER A 16 0.97 2.07 -38.41
CA SER A 16 1.10 2.84 -37.16
C SER A 16 -0.11 3.74 -36.87
N ILE A 17 -0.90 4.05 -37.90
CA ILE A 17 -2.17 4.77 -37.85
C ILE A 17 -3.26 3.99 -37.09
N LYS A 18 -3.35 2.65 -37.24
CA LYS A 18 -4.38 1.84 -36.56
C LYS A 18 -4.12 1.68 -35.05
N ILE A 19 -2.85 1.60 -34.65
CA ILE A 19 -2.45 1.52 -33.24
C ILE A 19 -2.69 2.88 -32.55
N ASN A 20 -2.39 3.99 -33.24
CA ASN A 20 -2.70 5.32 -32.74
C ASN A 20 -4.20 5.58 -32.56
N LYS A 21 -5.03 5.08 -33.49
CA LYS A 21 -6.47 5.28 -33.44
C LYS A 21 -7.14 4.50 -32.29
N LYS A 22 -6.77 3.23 -32.09
CA LYS A 22 -7.26 2.44 -30.93
C LYS A 22 -6.80 3.02 -29.59
N ARG A 23 -5.58 3.52 -29.53
CA ARG A 23 -5.06 4.20 -28.34
C ARG A 23 -5.83 5.50 -28.08
N GLN A 24 -6.07 6.33 -29.09
CA GLN A 24 -6.89 7.54 -28.96
C GLN A 24 -8.36 7.24 -28.59
N GLU A 25 -8.95 6.17 -29.12
CA GLU A 25 -10.31 5.74 -28.75
C GLU A 25 -10.38 5.26 -27.29
N PHE A 26 -9.36 4.55 -26.80
CA PHE A 26 -9.26 4.14 -25.39
C PHE A 26 -9.02 5.32 -24.45
N TRP A 27 -8.12 6.24 -24.83
CA TRP A 27 -7.89 7.48 -24.07
C TRP A 27 -9.16 8.35 -24.03
N ASN A 28 -9.78 8.63 -25.17
CA ASN A 28 -10.89 9.57 -25.26
C ASN A 28 -12.24 9.02 -24.77
N GLY A 29 -12.47 7.70 -24.86
CA GLY A 29 -13.78 7.11 -24.57
C GLY A 29 -13.90 6.34 -23.26
N THR A 30 -12.81 6.14 -22.51
CA THR A 30 -12.87 5.38 -21.24
C THR A 30 -11.96 5.99 -20.18
N LEU A 31 -10.75 6.40 -20.56
CA LEU A 31 -9.81 6.98 -19.60
C LEU A 31 -10.12 8.45 -19.30
N VAL A 32 -10.49 9.26 -20.29
CA VAL A 32 -10.87 10.66 -20.10
C VAL A 32 -12.16 10.77 -19.28
N ASP A 33 -13.16 9.93 -19.53
CA ASP A 33 -14.41 9.97 -18.75
C ASP A 33 -14.19 9.51 -17.30
N ASN A 34 -13.39 8.45 -17.08
CA ASN A 34 -13.01 8.04 -15.73
C ASN A 34 -12.11 9.07 -15.05
N TYR A 35 -11.19 9.70 -15.78
CA TYR A 35 -10.32 10.75 -15.25
C TYR A 35 -11.11 12.01 -14.91
N ASN A 36 -12.04 12.43 -15.76
CA ASN A 36 -12.93 13.57 -15.50
C ASN A 36 -13.90 13.28 -14.36
N PHE A 37 -14.35 12.03 -14.20
CA PHE A 37 -15.12 11.59 -13.04
C PHE A 37 -14.29 11.63 -11.76
N LEU A 38 -13.08 11.05 -11.78
CA LEU A 38 -12.15 11.04 -10.63
C LEU A 38 -11.67 12.44 -10.24
N MET A 39 -11.53 13.34 -11.22
CA MET A 39 -11.14 14.73 -11.03
C MET A 39 -12.34 15.68 -11.01
N SER A 40 -13.57 15.15 -10.98
CA SER A 40 -14.75 15.99 -10.96
C SER A 40 -14.78 16.79 -9.66
N GLU A 41 -15.08 18.07 -9.77
CA GLU A 41 -15.15 18.96 -8.62
C GLU A 41 -16.24 18.50 -7.65
N GLU A 42 -17.29 17.83 -8.13
CA GLU A 42 -18.29 17.18 -7.30
C GLU A 42 -17.72 16.02 -6.48
N LEU A 43 -16.93 15.13 -7.06
CA LEU A 43 -16.35 13.98 -6.35
C LEU A 43 -15.19 14.42 -5.44
N ILE A 44 -14.42 15.44 -5.83
CA ILE A 44 -13.43 16.10 -4.96
C ILE A 44 -14.13 16.82 -3.80
N CYS A 45 -15.22 17.55 -4.05
CA CYS A 45 -16.02 18.16 -3.00
C CYS A 45 -16.71 17.11 -2.13
N HIS A 46 -17.20 16.00 -2.69
CA HIS A 46 -17.78 14.91 -1.91
C HIS A 46 -16.73 14.22 -1.06
N CYS A 47 -15.52 13.99 -1.57
CA CYS A 47 -14.40 13.44 -0.80
C CYS A 47 -13.91 14.43 0.26
N LYS A 48 -13.84 15.73 -0.03
CA LYS A 48 -13.50 16.78 0.94
C LYS A 48 -14.59 16.93 2.00
N SER A 49 -15.85 16.92 1.60
CA SER A 49 -17.01 16.94 2.48
C SER A 49 -17.17 15.63 3.24
N SER A 50 -16.74 14.46 2.74
CA SER A 50 -16.64 13.21 3.50
C SER A 50 -15.38 13.14 4.39
N LEU A 51 -14.36 13.95 4.11
CA LEU A 51 -13.21 14.15 5.02
C LEU A 51 -13.56 15.13 6.15
N GLU A 52 -14.40 16.14 5.85
CA GLU A 52 -14.90 17.15 6.78
C GLU A 52 -16.18 16.71 7.50
N GLU A 53 -16.97 15.81 6.93
CA GLU A 53 -17.95 15.03 7.65
C GLU A 53 -17.16 14.08 8.56
N PRO A 54 -17.33 14.17 9.89
CA PRO A 54 -16.88 13.09 10.73
C PRO A 54 -17.57 11.83 10.22
N PHE A 55 -16.79 10.79 9.87
CA PHE A 55 -17.26 9.43 9.61
C PHE A 55 -18.05 8.91 10.83
N CYS A 56 -19.27 9.41 10.98
CA CYS A 56 -20.31 9.11 11.96
C CYS A 56 -21.42 10.18 11.83
N SER A 57 -22.17 10.16 10.72
CA SER A 57 -23.58 10.53 10.77
C SER A 57 -24.39 9.35 11.37
N LEU A 58 -24.01 8.93 12.58
CA LEU A 58 -24.86 8.15 13.50
C LEU A 58 -25.91 9.07 14.16
N ASN A 59 -26.29 10.14 13.44
CA ASN A 59 -26.94 11.31 14.00
C ASN A 59 -28.47 11.25 13.99
N ASP A 60 -29.08 10.13 13.58
CA ASP A 60 -30.54 10.00 13.54
C ASP A 60 -31.15 9.00 14.55
N LEU A 61 -30.35 8.39 15.43
CA LEU A 61 -30.92 7.45 16.44
C LEU A 61 -30.47 7.64 17.88
N ALA A 62 -29.54 8.54 18.18
CA ALA A 62 -29.28 8.92 19.55
C ALA A 62 -28.78 10.35 19.60
N VAL A 63 -29.56 11.21 20.25
CA VAL A 63 -29.04 12.32 21.04
C VAL A 63 -28.12 11.68 22.09
N HIS A 64 -26.91 11.25 21.70
CA HIS A 64 -25.90 10.80 22.64
C HIS A 64 -25.48 12.05 23.39
N HIS A 65 -26.11 12.25 24.54
CA HIS A 65 -25.63 13.16 25.54
C HIS A 65 -24.20 12.78 25.87
N VAL A 66 -23.24 13.47 25.26
CA VAL A 66 -21.82 13.40 25.58
C VAL A 66 -21.69 13.55 27.09
N SER A 67 -21.18 12.51 27.75
CA SER A 67 -21.13 12.40 29.21
C SER A 67 -19.72 12.11 29.67
N TYR A 68 -19.38 12.64 30.85
CA TYR A 68 -18.06 12.43 31.45
C TYR A 68 -17.84 10.96 31.84
N ASN A 69 -18.88 10.23 32.26
CA ASN A 69 -18.76 8.81 32.61
C ASN A 69 -18.37 7.96 31.39
N GLU A 70 -18.93 8.27 30.23
CA GLU A 70 -18.58 7.59 28.99
C GLU A 70 -17.15 7.95 28.53
N PHE A 71 -16.73 9.20 28.70
CA PHE A 71 -15.34 9.60 28.49
C PHE A 71 -14.37 8.81 29.38
N GLU A 72 -14.69 8.66 30.66
CA GLU A 72 -13.85 7.92 31.61
C GLU A 72 -13.72 6.44 31.20
N LYS A 73 -14.82 5.82 30.73
CA LYS A 73 -14.78 4.47 30.17
C LYS A 73 -13.89 4.38 28.93
N GLN A 74 -14.07 5.28 27.96
CA GLN A 74 -13.26 5.30 26.74
C GLN A 74 -11.77 5.52 27.05
N TYR A 75 -11.46 6.37 28.04
CA TYR A 75 -10.11 6.59 28.53
C TYR A 75 -9.48 5.29 29.08
N VAL A 76 -10.20 4.55 29.92
CA VAL A 76 -9.73 3.28 30.47
C VAL A 76 -9.58 2.24 29.36
N GLU A 77 -10.58 2.08 28.50
CA GLU A 77 -10.53 1.11 27.39
C GLU A 77 -9.37 1.37 26.43
N LEU A 78 -9.11 2.65 26.11
CA LEU A 78 -8.00 3.03 25.25
C LEU A 78 -6.65 2.81 25.94
N SER A 79 -6.54 3.14 27.21
CA SER A 79 -5.33 2.88 28.01
C SER A 79 -5.01 1.38 28.07
N ASP A 80 -6.01 0.56 28.43
CA ASP A 80 -5.90 -0.89 28.48
C ASP A 80 -5.56 -1.49 27.11
N TRP A 81 -6.13 -0.93 26.04
CA TRP A 81 -5.81 -1.36 24.68
C TRP A 81 -4.35 -1.05 24.34
N CYS A 82 -3.87 0.17 24.61
CA CYS A 82 -2.48 0.54 24.37
C CYS A 82 -1.50 -0.36 25.15
N GLU A 83 -1.81 -0.71 26.41
CA GLU A 83 -0.99 -1.63 27.20
C GLU A 83 -0.97 -3.04 26.60
N LYS A 84 -2.14 -3.59 26.24
CA LYS A 84 -2.24 -4.92 25.60
C LYS A 84 -1.46 -4.97 24.30
N ILE A 85 -1.58 -3.95 23.46
CA ILE A 85 -0.86 -3.87 22.19
C ILE A 85 0.64 -3.73 22.41
N SER A 86 1.06 -2.92 23.38
CA SER A 86 2.46 -2.83 23.78
C SER A 86 3.05 -4.20 24.14
N ASP A 87 2.30 -5.05 24.84
CA ASP A 87 2.75 -6.40 25.19
C ASP A 87 2.74 -7.37 24.00
N VAL A 88 1.76 -7.25 23.10
CA VAL A 88 1.69 -8.04 21.87
C VAL A 88 2.90 -7.74 20.98
N ILE A 89 3.25 -6.47 20.78
CA ILE A 89 4.40 -6.07 19.96
C ILE A 89 5.70 -6.65 20.52
N LYS A 90 5.91 -6.59 21.84
CA LYS A 90 7.09 -7.19 22.50
C LYS A 90 7.18 -8.71 22.30
N LYS A 91 6.04 -9.41 22.24
CA LYS A 91 6.01 -10.85 21.98
C LYS A 91 6.25 -11.18 20.52
N ILE A 92 5.75 -10.37 19.60
CA ILE A 92 5.90 -10.60 18.16
C ILE A 92 7.33 -10.31 17.70
N SER A 93 8.00 -9.34 18.30
CA SER A 93 9.42 -9.08 18.02
C SER A 93 10.34 -10.24 18.46
N SER A 94 9.91 -11.08 19.40
CA SER A 94 10.64 -12.30 19.80
C SER A 94 10.22 -13.57 19.04
N ASN A 95 9.21 -13.48 18.16
CA ASN A 95 8.68 -14.62 17.42
C ASN A 95 9.35 -14.75 16.03
N THR A 96 9.47 -15.99 15.53
CA THR A 96 10.04 -16.34 14.22
C THR A 96 9.10 -16.07 13.05
N LEU A 97 8.17 -15.11 13.17
CA LEU A 97 7.35 -14.66 12.06
C LEU A 97 8.25 -14.05 10.96
N THR A 98 7.89 -14.25 9.69
CA THR A 98 8.56 -13.58 8.57
C THR A 98 8.40 -12.06 8.68
N CYS A 99 9.43 -11.30 8.32
CA CYS A 99 9.46 -9.83 8.35
C CYS A 99 8.25 -9.20 7.65
N TYR A 100 7.85 -9.72 6.48
CA TYR A 100 6.67 -9.24 5.75
C TYR A 100 5.35 -9.34 6.53
N LEU A 101 5.12 -10.47 7.22
CA LEU A 101 3.89 -10.67 7.99
C LEU A 101 3.87 -9.77 9.23
N ARG A 102 5.03 -9.58 9.85
CA ARG A 102 5.18 -8.71 11.02
C ARG A 102 4.99 -7.24 10.65
N GLN A 103 5.54 -6.79 9.53
CA GLN A 103 5.34 -5.43 9.01
C GLN A 103 3.84 -5.13 8.82
N ARG A 104 3.13 -5.96 8.04
CA ARG A 104 1.70 -5.79 7.78
C ARG A 104 0.88 -5.75 9.07
N TYR A 105 1.24 -6.59 10.04
CA TYR A 105 0.57 -6.64 11.32
C TYR A 105 0.76 -5.35 12.14
N TYR A 106 1.98 -4.80 12.16
CA TYR A 106 2.26 -3.53 12.82
C TYR A 106 1.54 -2.35 12.16
N GLU A 107 1.47 -2.31 10.82
CA GLU A 107 0.70 -1.30 10.08
C GLU A 107 -0.78 -1.35 10.46
N GLU A 108 -1.38 -2.54 10.49
CA GLU A 108 -2.79 -2.70 10.87
C GLU A 108 -3.05 -2.22 12.32
N LEU A 109 -2.19 -2.61 13.27
CA LEU A 109 -2.31 -2.17 14.66
C LEU A 109 -2.12 -0.66 14.80
N TYR A 110 -1.20 -0.07 14.05
CA TYR A 110 -0.96 1.36 14.02
C TYR A 110 -2.20 2.10 13.52
N GLU A 111 -2.79 1.68 12.39
CA GLU A 111 -4.01 2.28 11.85
C GLU A 111 -5.18 2.19 12.84
N GLN A 112 -5.40 1.01 13.44
CA GLN A 112 -6.44 0.82 14.45
C GLN A 112 -6.26 1.76 15.64
N GLY A 113 -5.04 1.92 16.14
CA GLY A 113 -4.75 2.80 17.26
C GLY A 113 -4.92 4.27 16.92
N LEU A 114 -4.44 4.69 15.74
CA LEU A 114 -4.60 6.06 15.26
C LEU A 114 -6.08 6.45 15.17
N MET A 115 -6.93 5.55 14.67
CA MET A 115 -8.37 5.77 14.61
C MET A 115 -8.99 5.88 16.00
N ARG A 116 -8.63 5.01 16.94
CA ARG A 116 -9.12 5.07 18.32
C ARG A 116 -8.75 6.40 19.01
N VAL A 117 -7.50 6.85 18.87
CA VAL A 117 -7.03 8.12 19.45
C VAL A 117 -7.76 9.31 18.83
N ARG A 118 -7.98 9.31 17.50
CA ARG A 118 -8.77 10.36 16.83
C ARG A 118 -10.20 10.43 17.36
N MET A 119 -10.88 9.29 17.45
CA MET A 119 -12.25 9.24 17.96
C MET A 119 -12.34 9.72 19.41
N PHE A 120 -11.38 9.32 20.25
CA PHE A 120 -11.27 9.77 21.63
C PHE A 120 -11.06 11.30 21.71
N ASN A 121 -10.18 11.86 20.89
CA ASN A 121 -9.95 13.31 20.83
C ASN A 121 -11.21 14.08 20.39
N GLN A 122 -11.89 13.61 19.33
CA GLN A 122 -13.14 14.22 18.88
C GLN A 122 -14.23 14.20 19.97
N TYR A 123 -14.36 13.07 20.69
CA TYR A 123 -15.30 12.95 21.81
C TYR A 123 -14.93 13.92 22.95
N SER A 124 -13.64 14.02 23.26
CA SER A 124 -13.10 14.90 24.29
C SER A 124 -13.39 16.37 24.01
N ASN A 125 -13.19 16.82 22.77
CA ASN A 125 -13.47 18.20 22.38
C ASN A 125 -14.96 18.54 22.52
N LYS A 126 -15.85 17.65 22.07
CA LYS A 126 -17.30 17.81 22.27
C LYS A 126 -17.68 17.85 23.75
N LEU A 127 -16.97 17.10 24.60
CA LEU A 127 -17.20 17.11 26.05
C LEU A 127 -16.73 18.43 26.68
N ILE A 128 -15.59 18.98 26.25
CA ILE A 128 -15.06 20.28 26.69
C ILE A 128 -16.00 21.42 26.31
N GLU A 129 -16.52 21.42 25.08
CA GLU A 129 -17.50 22.42 24.62
C GLU A 129 -18.77 22.42 25.48
N ARG A 130 -19.19 21.24 25.95
CA ARG A 130 -20.39 21.07 26.76
C ARG A 130 -20.16 21.34 28.25
N PHE A 131 -18.99 20.97 28.78
CA PHE A 131 -18.63 21.10 30.19
C PHE A 131 -17.24 21.76 30.33
N PRO A 132 -17.14 23.08 30.11
CA PRO A 132 -15.86 23.79 30.14
C PRO A 132 -15.17 23.73 31.51
N ASP A 133 -15.93 23.57 32.60
CA ASP A 133 -15.39 23.42 33.96
C ASP A 133 -14.50 22.16 34.11
N LEU A 134 -14.71 21.15 33.27
CA LEU A 134 -13.93 19.90 33.27
C LEU A 134 -12.75 19.93 32.30
N ASN A 135 -12.53 21.04 31.59
CA ASN A 135 -11.52 21.14 30.53
C ASN A 135 -10.13 20.69 30.98
N ILE A 136 -9.67 21.17 32.13
CA ILE A 136 -8.34 20.83 32.67
C ILE A 136 -8.21 19.32 32.88
N VAL A 137 -9.22 18.69 33.48
CA VAL A 137 -9.22 17.25 33.76
C VAL A 137 -9.21 16.43 32.47
N ILE A 138 -10.03 16.83 31.50
CA ILE A 138 -10.13 16.17 30.20
C ILE A 138 -8.81 16.30 29.44
N GLN A 139 -8.23 17.50 29.36
CA GLN A 139 -6.96 17.74 28.70
C GLN A 139 -5.81 16.95 29.34
N THR A 140 -5.71 16.92 30.66
CA THR A 140 -4.68 16.11 31.34
C THR A 140 -4.79 14.63 30.96
N LYS A 141 -6.01 14.08 30.89
CA LYS A 141 -6.21 12.69 30.46
C LYS A 141 -5.88 12.46 28.98
N MET A 142 -6.22 13.41 28.11
CA MET A 142 -5.82 13.39 26.70
C MET A 142 -4.30 13.40 26.56
N GLU A 143 -3.59 14.27 27.28
CA GLU A 143 -2.13 14.33 27.29
C GLU A 143 -1.49 13.01 27.72
N ILE A 144 -2.06 12.34 28.73
CA ILE A 144 -1.61 11.01 29.15
C ILE A 144 -1.77 10.00 28.01
N ILE A 145 -2.95 9.95 27.37
CA ILE A 145 -3.18 9.07 26.21
C ILE A 145 -2.21 9.39 25.08
N TYR A 146 -2.00 10.66 24.76
CA TYR A 146 -1.05 11.06 23.72
C TYR A 146 0.36 10.61 24.05
N LYS A 147 0.80 10.76 25.30
CA LYS A 147 2.11 10.28 25.71
C LYS A 147 2.24 8.77 25.52
N ILE A 148 1.26 8.00 25.98
CA ILE A 148 1.24 6.54 25.83
C ILE A 148 1.24 6.15 24.35
N TRP A 149 0.41 6.81 23.54
CA TRP A 149 0.32 6.57 22.10
C TRP A 149 1.62 6.90 21.38
N ASN A 150 2.23 8.05 21.64
CA ASN A 150 3.47 8.47 20.99
C ASN A 150 4.63 7.51 21.34
N GLU A 151 4.69 7.00 22.58
CA GLU A 151 5.66 5.97 22.98
C GLU A 151 5.40 4.61 22.29
N LEU A 152 4.15 4.30 21.96
CA LEU A 152 3.77 3.10 21.23
C LEU A 152 4.06 3.26 19.73
N GLU A 153 3.73 4.41 19.16
CA GLU A 153 3.99 4.81 17.77
C GLU A 153 5.47 4.80 17.44
N ALA A 154 6.31 5.41 18.30
CA ALA A 154 7.76 5.36 18.12
C ALA A 154 8.30 3.93 18.07
N ARG A 155 7.69 3.00 18.82
CA ARG A 155 8.05 1.57 18.77
C ARG A 155 7.58 0.92 17.47
N PHE A 156 6.36 1.20 17.01
CA PHE A 156 5.89 0.70 15.72
C PHE A 156 6.83 1.11 14.60
N ILE A 157 7.18 2.40 14.52
CA ILE A 157 8.07 2.94 13.49
C ILE A 157 9.44 2.25 13.55
N GLY A 158 10.03 2.14 14.74
CA GLY A 158 11.32 1.47 14.90
C GLY A 158 11.32 0.03 14.39
N TYR A 159 10.26 -0.75 14.67
CA TYR A 159 10.18 -2.11 14.15
C TYR A 159 9.89 -2.19 12.65
N LEU A 160 9.08 -1.27 12.12
CA LEU A 160 8.80 -1.19 10.68
C LEU A 160 10.06 -0.90 9.89
N ASP A 161 10.88 0.04 10.35
CA ASP A 161 12.16 0.37 9.73
C ASP A 161 13.12 -0.84 9.76
N GLU A 162 13.24 -1.53 10.90
CA GLU A 162 14.07 -2.73 11.02
C GLU A 162 13.63 -3.87 10.10
N ASP A 163 12.32 -4.15 10.01
CA ASP A 163 11.81 -5.20 9.13
C ASP A 163 11.91 -4.79 7.65
N PHE A 164 11.75 -3.50 7.33
CA PHE A 164 11.89 -2.98 5.96
C PHE A 164 13.32 -3.11 5.44
N ASP A 165 14.33 -2.78 6.24
CA ASP A 165 15.74 -2.94 5.87
C ASP A 165 16.07 -4.43 5.59
N ARG A 166 15.53 -5.34 6.39
CA ARG A 166 15.69 -6.79 6.17
C ARG A 166 15.03 -7.25 4.89
N ILE A 167 13.81 -6.78 4.63
CA ILE A 167 13.07 -7.07 3.39
C ILE A 167 13.86 -6.61 2.16
N ILE A 168 14.43 -5.41 2.20
CA ILE A 168 15.29 -4.90 1.11
C ILE A 168 16.50 -5.80 0.92
N GLN A 169 17.17 -6.18 2.02
CA GLN A 169 18.35 -7.02 1.95
C GLN A 169 18.04 -8.41 1.38
N ASP A 170 16.93 -9.02 1.79
CA ASP A 170 16.48 -10.31 1.28
C ASP A 170 16.17 -10.23 -0.22
N LEU A 171 15.44 -9.21 -0.65
CA LEU A 171 15.15 -8.96 -2.07
C LEU A 171 16.43 -8.75 -2.89
N HIS A 172 17.40 -8.02 -2.35
CA HIS A 172 18.69 -7.81 -3.03
C HIS A 172 19.46 -9.12 -3.20
N ASN A 173 19.48 -9.96 -2.16
CA ASN A 173 20.12 -11.27 -2.22
C ASN A 173 19.41 -12.21 -3.21
N GLU A 174 18.08 -12.21 -3.22
CA GLU A 174 17.29 -13.01 -4.17
C GLU A 174 17.53 -12.58 -5.62
N LEU A 175 17.57 -11.27 -5.88
CA LEU A 175 17.90 -10.73 -7.20
C LEU A 175 19.31 -11.13 -7.63
N PHE A 176 20.30 -11.03 -6.74
CA PHE A 176 21.67 -11.44 -7.03
C PHE A 176 21.76 -12.93 -7.38
N LEU A 177 21.10 -13.80 -6.59
CA LEU A 177 21.06 -15.24 -6.86
C LEU A 177 20.34 -15.55 -8.17
N PHE A 178 19.30 -14.80 -8.51
CA PHE A 178 18.58 -14.94 -9.77
C PHE A 178 19.45 -14.53 -10.97
N GLU A 179 20.23 -13.45 -10.86
CA GLU A 179 21.21 -13.03 -11.87
C GLU A 179 22.31 -14.10 -12.06
N GLU A 180 22.89 -14.63 -10.98
CA GLU A 180 23.88 -15.72 -11.06
C GLU A 180 23.28 -16.98 -11.70
N TRP A 181 22.02 -17.29 -11.40
CA TRP A 181 21.32 -18.41 -12.00
C TRP A 181 21.10 -18.20 -13.50
N ILE A 182 20.69 -17.00 -13.94
CA ILE A 182 20.55 -16.68 -15.37
C ILE A 182 21.89 -16.87 -16.09
N ILE A 183 22.98 -16.31 -15.56
CA ILE A 183 24.32 -16.45 -16.16
C ILE A 183 24.69 -17.92 -16.29
N THR A 184 24.42 -18.72 -15.25
CA THR A 184 24.69 -20.17 -15.27
C THR A 184 23.90 -20.88 -16.36
N ILE A 185 22.62 -20.52 -16.55
CA ILE A 185 21.77 -21.09 -17.60
C ILE A 185 22.26 -20.67 -18.99
N GLU A 186 22.64 -19.41 -19.18
CA GLU A 186 23.19 -18.90 -20.44
C GLU A 186 24.49 -19.64 -20.82
N GLU A 187 25.40 -19.84 -19.87
CA GLU A 187 26.62 -20.63 -20.09
C GLU A 187 26.31 -22.08 -20.47
N GLN A 188 25.32 -22.70 -19.83
CA GLN A 188 24.90 -24.07 -20.18
C GLN A 188 24.27 -24.14 -21.57
N LEU A 189 23.47 -23.14 -21.95
CA LEU A 189 22.89 -23.02 -23.28
C LEU A 189 23.97 -22.85 -24.35
N GLU A 190 24.98 -22.03 -24.10
CA GLU A 190 26.11 -21.83 -25.02
C GLU A 190 26.90 -23.13 -25.22
N ARG A 191 27.18 -23.86 -24.13
CA ARG A 191 27.79 -25.20 -24.21
C ARG A 191 26.92 -26.18 -25.01
N PHE A 192 25.61 -26.18 -24.80
CA PHE A 192 24.68 -27.04 -25.53
C PHE A 192 24.68 -26.74 -27.04
N ASN A 193 24.61 -25.46 -27.42
CA ASN A 193 24.66 -25.01 -28.81
C ASN A 193 25.99 -25.38 -29.48
N SER A 194 27.11 -25.27 -28.75
CA SER A 194 28.43 -25.67 -29.25
C SER A 194 28.51 -27.17 -29.56
N ILE A 195 27.85 -28.02 -28.77
CA ILE A 195 27.80 -29.48 -28.97
C ILE A 195 26.89 -29.86 -30.15
N ARG A 196 25.75 -29.18 -30.32
CA ARG A 196 24.74 -29.51 -31.34
C ARG A 196 24.98 -28.90 -32.71
N ASN A 197 25.87 -27.91 -32.85
CA ASN A 197 26.03 -27.12 -34.08
C ASN A 197 24.72 -26.47 -34.60
N GLU A 198 23.72 -26.33 -33.72
CA GLU A 198 22.46 -25.65 -33.96
C GLU A 198 22.38 -24.45 -33.00
N LYS A 199 21.92 -23.31 -33.50
CA LYS A 199 21.89 -22.06 -32.74
C LYS A 199 20.50 -21.88 -32.15
N ILE A 200 20.22 -22.51 -31.00
CA ILE A 200 18.98 -22.28 -30.26
C ILE A 200 19.15 -20.95 -29.53
N LEU A 201 18.26 -19.99 -29.79
CA LEU A 201 18.29 -18.69 -29.12
C LEU A 201 17.66 -18.82 -27.72
N LEU A 202 18.04 -17.93 -26.82
CA LEU A 202 17.47 -17.89 -25.46
C LEU A 202 15.94 -17.72 -25.49
N GLU A 203 15.41 -17.01 -26.49
CA GLU A 203 13.97 -16.83 -26.73
C GLU A 203 13.25 -18.17 -27.01
N ASP A 204 13.86 -19.06 -27.80
CA ASP A 204 13.31 -20.39 -28.10
C ASP A 204 13.29 -21.27 -26.83
N PHE A 205 14.30 -21.11 -25.97
CA PHE A 205 14.39 -21.85 -24.71
C PHE A 205 13.39 -21.31 -23.67
N GLN A 206 13.15 -20.00 -23.66
CA GLN A 206 12.11 -19.38 -22.82
C GLN A 206 10.71 -19.84 -23.22
N GLU A 207 10.40 -19.96 -24.52
CA GLU A 207 9.13 -20.55 -25.00
C GLU A 207 8.98 -22.01 -24.55
N LEU A 208 10.02 -22.83 -24.67
CA LEU A 208 10.01 -24.23 -24.20
C LEU A 208 9.86 -24.37 -22.67
N MET A 209 10.48 -23.48 -21.90
CA MET A 209 10.36 -23.45 -20.44
C MET A 209 8.94 -23.09 -19.99
N VAL A 210 8.29 -22.14 -20.67
CA VAL A 210 6.89 -21.76 -20.40
C VAL A 210 5.95 -22.92 -20.74
N GLU A 211 6.24 -23.69 -21.79
CA GLU A 211 5.46 -24.87 -22.17
C GLU A 211 5.56 -26.03 -21.17
N TYR A 212 6.69 -26.16 -20.45
CA TYR A 212 6.92 -27.22 -19.46
C TYR A 212 6.57 -26.83 -18.01
N LEU A 213 6.37 -25.55 -17.71
CA LEU A 213 6.01 -25.04 -16.38
C LEU A 213 4.48 -24.89 -16.17
N ILE A 214 3.66 -25.17 -17.19
CA ILE A 214 2.19 -25.27 -17.12
C ILE A 214 1.80 -26.75 -17.08
#